data_AF-A0A829G5K6-F1
#
_entry.id   AF-A0A829G5K6-F1
#
_cell.length_a   1.000
_cell.length_b   1.000
_cell.length_c   1.000
_cell.angle_alpha   90.00
_cell.angle_beta   90.00
_cell.angle_gamma   90.00
#
_symmetry.space_group_name_H-M   'P 1'
#
loop_
_entity.id
_entity.type
_entity.pdbx_description
1 polymer ?
#
loop_
_entity_poly.entity_id
_entity_poly.type
_entity_poly.pdbx_seq_one_letter_code
_entity_poly.pdbx_strand_id
1 'polypeptide(L)'
;IALITDCMRAGMMPDGDYVLGEFPVYVKDGMARMKDGDSLAGSVLELKDALTNLLAWNAATPEAIIRMASQTPAASCNIDDQCGSILPGRAADYLVLDADLKLEATYLDGKLGYQAEA
;
A
#
# COMPACT_ATOMS: atom_id res chain seq x y z
N ILE A 1 -2.47 -12.34 -8.03
CA ILE A 1 -1.37 -11.34 -7.97
C ILE A 1 -1.49 -10.65 -6.62
N ALA A 2 -0.42 -10.57 -5.83
CA ALA A 2 -0.40 -9.84 -4.56
C ALA A 2 0.27 -8.48 -4.79
N LEU A 3 -0.37 -7.39 -4.37
CA LEU A 3 0.27 -6.07 -4.36
C LEU A 3 1.15 -5.95 -3.12
N ILE A 4 2.34 -5.40 -3.34
CA ILE A 4 3.26 -4.97 -2.29
C ILE A 4 3.72 -3.56 -2.62
N THR A 5 4.05 -2.80 -1.59
CA THR A 5 4.67 -1.48 -1.80
C THR A 5 6.17 -1.61 -2.04
N ASP A 6 6.83 -2.56 -1.36
CA ASP A 6 8.29 -2.56 -1.19
C ASP A 6 8.80 -1.20 -0.64
N CYS A 7 7.97 -0.57 0.19
CA CYS A 7 8.22 0.77 0.71
C CYS A 7 9.33 0.74 1.76
N MET A 8 10.29 1.64 1.61
CA MET A 8 11.38 1.81 2.55
C MET A 8 11.13 2.98 3.51
N ARG A 9 12.02 3.21 4.49
CA ARG A 9 11.82 4.18 5.59
C ARG A 9 11.47 5.62 5.18
N ALA A 10 11.70 5.99 3.92
CA ALA A 10 11.38 7.29 3.36
C ALA A 10 9.95 7.37 2.80
N GLY A 11 9.15 6.29 2.89
CA GLY A 11 7.73 6.35 2.61
C GLY A 11 7.05 7.43 3.41
N MET A 12 6.24 8.25 2.73
CA MET A 12 5.55 9.42 3.31
C MET A 12 6.48 10.51 3.89
N MET A 13 7.78 10.45 3.61
CA MET A 13 8.75 11.47 4.02
C MET A 13 9.07 12.42 2.85
N PRO A 14 9.51 13.66 3.12
CA PRO A 14 9.94 14.58 2.05
C PRO A 14 11.13 14.05 1.24
N ASP A 15 11.31 14.58 0.04
CA ASP A 15 12.54 14.36 -0.75
C ASP A 15 13.80 14.68 0.07
N GLY A 16 14.82 13.85 -0.08
CA GLY A 16 16.04 13.96 0.72
C GLY A 16 16.89 12.71 0.74
N ASP A 17 17.90 12.72 1.62
CA ASP A 17 18.86 11.64 1.78
C ASP A 17 18.44 10.69 2.91
N TYR A 18 18.47 9.38 2.62
CA TYR A 18 18.08 8.32 3.54
C TYR A 18 19.06 7.14 3.47
N VAL A 19 18.75 6.10 4.25
CA VAL A 19 19.53 4.85 4.28
C VAL A 19 18.57 3.66 4.19
N LEU A 20 18.86 2.70 3.31
CA LEU A 20 18.19 1.40 3.24
C LEU A 20 19.16 0.31 3.70
N GLY A 21 18.98 -0.23 4.91
CA GLY A 21 19.96 -1.13 5.51
C GLY A 21 21.29 -0.39 5.74
N GLU A 22 22.33 -0.77 5.00
CA GLU A 22 23.64 -0.11 4.97
C GLU A 22 23.86 0.79 3.75
N PHE A 23 22.88 0.85 2.84
CA PHE A 23 22.98 1.51 1.55
C PHE A 23 22.50 2.97 1.62
N PRO A 24 23.35 3.96 1.28
CA PRO A 24 22.94 5.35 1.13
C PRO A 24 22.02 5.53 -0.09
N VAL A 25 20.85 6.13 0.13
CA VAL A 25 19.86 6.39 -0.92
C VAL A 25 19.43 7.85 -0.90
N TYR A 26 18.91 8.32 -2.03
CA TYR A 26 18.19 9.59 -2.11
C TYR A 26 16.78 9.33 -2.61
N VAL A 27 15.82 10.11 -2.10
CA VAL A 27 14.45 10.17 -2.59
C VAL A 27 14.27 11.48 -3.32
N LYS A 28 13.78 11.37 -4.55
CA LYS A 28 13.44 12.51 -5.38
C LYS A 28 12.28 12.18 -6.31
N ASP A 29 11.31 13.08 -6.41
CA ASP A 29 10.19 12.97 -7.36
C ASP A 29 9.48 11.60 -7.28
N GLY A 30 9.26 11.09 -6.06
CA GLY A 30 8.57 9.81 -5.82
C GLY A 30 9.40 8.55 -6.10
N MET A 31 10.72 8.66 -6.28
CA MET A 31 11.61 7.51 -6.50
C MET A 31 12.73 7.45 -5.46
N ALA A 32 12.97 6.26 -4.90
CA ALA A 32 14.12 5.97 -4.07
C ALA A 32 15.24 5.32 -4.91
N ARG A 33 16.43 5.92 -4.90
CA ARG A 33 17.59 5.46 -5.67
C ARG A 33 18.86 5.44 -4.84
N MET A 34 19.75 4.49 -5.16
CA MET A 34 21.09 4.41 -4.59
C MET A 34 21.89 5.66 -4.95
N LYS A 35 22.61 6.22 -3.97
CA LYS A 35 23.59 7.29 -4.26
C LYS A 35 24.76 6.79 -5.10
N ASP A 36 25.07 5.51 -4.98
CA ASP A 36 26.07 4.83 -5.80
C ASP A 36 25.37 4.09 -6.96
N GLY A 37 25.68 4.47 -8.19
CA GLY A 37 25.19 3.79 -9.40
C GLY A 37 23.71 4.02 -9.77
N ASP A 38 22.97 4.87 -9.06
CA ASP A 38 21.62 5.37 -9.43
C ASP A 38 20.53 4.29 -9.63
N SER A 39 20.73 3.09 -9.09
CA SER A 39 19.78 1.98 -9.15
C SER A 39 18.58 2.19 -8.22
N LEU A 40 17.41 1.63 -8.53
CA LEU A 40 16.26 1.65 -7.63
C LEU A 40 16.57 0.95 -6.31
N ALA A 41 16.13 1.54 -5.20
CA ALA A 41 16.39 1.04 -3.85
C ALA A 41 15.10 1.01 -3.02
N GLY A 42 14.27 0.00 -3.28
CA GLY A 42 12.90 -0.07 -2.76
C GLY A 42 11.99 0.97 -3.41
N SER A 43 10.89 1.31 -2.73
CA SER A 43 9.95 2.34 -3.16
C SER A 43 9.60 3.33 -2.04
N VAL A 44 8.86 4.37 -2.39
CA VAL A 44 8.13 5.23 -1.45
C VAL A 44 6.61 5.16 -1.69
N LEU A 45 6.15 4.08 -2.34
CA LEU A 45 4.75 3.92 -2.75
C LEU A 45 3.85 3.70 -1.53
N GLU A 46 2.74 4.44 -1.46
CA GLU A 46 1.65 4.14 -0.54
C GLU A 46 0.71 3.11 -1.17
N LEU A 47 0.22 2.14 -0.38
CA LEU A 47 -0.61 1.06 -0.93
C LEU A 47 -1.93 1.58 -1.53
N LYS A 48 -2.51 2.65 -0.96
CA LYS A 48 -3.70 3.32 -1.53
C LYS A 48 -3.45 3.86 -2.94
N ASP A 49 -2.24 4.35 -3.22
CA ASP A 49 -1.87 4.88 -4.53
C ASP A 49 -1.65 3.75 -5.53
N ALA A 50 -1.23 2.57 -5.06
CA ALA A 50 -1.20 1.38 -5.92
C ALA A 50 -2.60 1.05 -6.47
N LEU A 51 -3.65 1.18 -5.65
CA LEU A 51 -5.03 0.90 -6.09
C LEU A 51 -5.47 1.86 -7.19
N THR A 52 -5.27 3.17 -6.97
CA THR A 52 -5.66 4.22 -7.91
C THR A 52 -4.82 4.16 -9.19
N ASN A 53 -3.53 3.82 -9.09
CA ASN A 53 -2.67 3.58 -10.25
C ASN A 53 -3.17 2.42 -11.11
N LEU A 54 -3.45 1.25 -10.52
CA LEU A 54 -3.95 0.11 -11.28
C LEU A 54 -5.30 0.41 -11.96
N LEU A 55 -6.17 1.17 -11.28
CA LEU A 55 -7.45 1.61 -11.85
C LEU A 55 -7.22 2.56 -13.03
N ALA A 56 -6.39 3.59 -12.85
CA ALA A 56 -6.08 4.58 -13.88
C ALA A 56 -5.39 3.97 -15.11
N TRP A 57 -4.57 2.94 -14.92
CA TRP A 57 -3.92 2.20 -15.99
C TRP A 57 -4.84 1.18 -16.67
N ASN A 58 -6.07 1.00 -16.20
CA ASN A 58 -7.01 -0.03 -16.64
C ASN A 58 -6.37 -1.43 -16.59
N ALA A 59 -5.56 -1.69 -15.56
CA ALA A 59 -4.79 -2.92 -15.43
C ALA A 59 -5.64 -4.10 -14.93
N ALA A 60 -6.73 -3.82 -14.21
CA ALA A 60 -7.67 -4.81 -13.66
C ALA A 60 -9.00 -4.16 -13.28
N THR A 61 -10.03 -4.98 -13.03
CA THR A 61 -11.32 -4.48 -12.49
C THR A 61 -11.16 -4.02 -11.03
N PRO A 62 -12.01 -3.11 -10.53
CA PRO A 62 -11.95 -2.66 -9.13
C PRO A 62 -11.99 -3.82 -8.12
N GLU A 63 -12.85 -4.81 -8.36
CA GLU A 63 -12.92 -6.02 -7.52
C GLU A 63 -11.58 -6.77 -7.51
N ALA A 64 -10.97 -6.97 -8.67
CA ALA A 64 -9.69 -7.66 -8.76
C ALA A 64 -8.59 -6.86 -8.05
N ILE A 65 -8.55 -5.53 -8.22
CA ILE A 65 -7.59 -4.65 -7.52
C ILE A 65 -7.70 -4.81 -6.00
N ILE A 66 -8.92 -4.76 -5.45
CA ILE A 66 -9.17 -4.96 -4.02
C ILE A 66 -8.67 -6.33 -3.56
N ARG A 67 -8.98 -7.40 -4.31
CA ARG A 67 -8.50 -8.76 -3.99
C ARG A 67 -6.98 -8.88 -4.07
N MET A 68 -6.31 -8.15 -4.97
CA MET A 68 -4.85 -8.15 -5.07
C MET A 68 -4.18 -7.47 -3.85
N ALA A 69 -4.86 -6.53 -3.20
CA ALA A 69 -4.36 -5.80 -2.02
C ALA A 69 -4.79 -6.39 -0.68
N SER A 70 -5.72 -7.34 -0.65
CA SER A 70 -6.30 -7.90 0.59
C SER A 70 -6.25 -9.43 0.64
N GLN A 71 -7.19 -10.10 -0.03
CA GLN A 71 -7.33 -11.56 0.02
C GLN A 71 -6.09 -12.28 -0.49
N THR A 72 -5.50 -11.83 -1.59
CA THR A 72 -4.35 -12.51 -2.21
C THR A 72 -3.10 -12.51 -1.33
N PRO A 73 -2.65 -11.38 -0.76
CA PRO A 73 -1.51 -11.40 0.16
C PRO A 73 -1.82 -12.19 1.44
N ALA A 74 -3.04 -12.13 1.99
CA ALA A 74 -3.42 -12.94 3.15
C ALA A 74 -3.28 -14.44 2.87
N ALA A 75 -3.77 -14.91 1.71
CA ALA A 75 -3.65 -16.30 1.29
C ALA A 75 -2.19 -16.69 1.03
N SER A 76 -1.39 -15.81 0.42
CA SER A 76 0.05 -16.05 0.20
C SER A 76 0.84 -16.24 1.50
N CYS A 77 0.36 -15.66 2.60
CA CYS A 77 0.96 -15.76 3.92
C CYS A 77 0.29 -16.83 4.81
N ASN A 78 -0.71 -17.57 4.31
CA ASN A 78 -1.51 -18.54 5.07
C ASN A 78 -2.19 -17.94 6.32
N ILE A 79 -2.70 -16.72 6.20
CA ILE A 79 -3.47 -16.01 7.25
C ILE A 79 -4.85 -15.57 6.75
N ASP A 80 -5.30 -16.11 5.63
CA ASP A 80 -6.59 -15.80 5.02
C ASP A 80 -7.79 -16.34 5.81
N ASP A 81 -7.56 -17.18 6.82
CA ASP A 81 -8.52 -17.56 7.85
C ASP A 81 -8.80 -16.41 8.84
N GLN A 82 -7.85 -15.49 9.01
CA GLN A 82 -7.91 -14.37 9.94
C GLN A 82 -8.25 -13.03 9.28
N CYS A 83 -7.67 -12.72 8.11
CA CYS A 83 -7.83 -11.43 7.45
C CYS A 83 -7.97 -11.53 5.91
N GLY A 84 -8.01 -10.39 5.22
CA GLY A 84 -8.12 -10.33 3.75
C GLY A 84 -9.54 -10.47 3.20
N SER A 85 -10.55 -10.63 4.05
CA SER A 85 -11.97 -10.61 3.67
C SER A 85 -12.85 -10.13 4.82
N ILE A 86 -13.99 -9.52 4.49
CA ILE A 86 -15.00 -9.08 5.47
C ILE A 86 -15.95 -10.26 5.70
N LEU A 87 -15.81 -10.94 6.84
CA LEU A 87 -16.62 -12.09 7.22
C LEU A 87 -16.99 -12.05 8.72
N PRO A 88 -18.14 -12.65 9.12
CA PRO A 88 -18.50 -12.77 10.52
C PRO A 88 -17.40 -13.46 11.35
N GLY A 89 -17.16 -12.95 12.54
CA GLY A 89 -16.17 -13.50 13.49
C GLY A 89 -14.73 -13.03 13.27
N ARG A 90 -14.44 -12.20 12.26
CA ARG A 90 -13.13 -11.56 12.06
C ARG A 90 -13.07 -10.19 12.70
N ALA A 91 -11.84 -9.71 12.95
CA ALA A 91 -11.60 -8.32 13.32
C ALA A 91 -12.20 -7.37 12.28
N ALA A 92 -12.80 -6.28 12.74
CA ALA A 92 -13.41 -5.28 11.87
C ALA A 92 -12.35 -4.32 11.32
N ASP A 93 -11.39 -4.88 10.59
CA ASP A 93 -10.32 -4.18 9.89
C ASP A 93 -10.74 -3.96 8.43
N TYR A 94 -11.04 -2.71 8.07
CA TYR A 94 -11.49 -2.38 6.73
C TYR A 94 -11.17 -0.94 6.33
N LEU A 95 -11.16 -0.72 5.02
CA LEU A 95 -11.02 0.59 4.41
C LEU A 95 -12.37 1.02 3.83
N VAL A 96 -12.68 2.31 3.96
CA VAL A 96 -13.75 2.95 3.20
C VAL A 96 -13.10 3.63 2.02
N LEU A 97 -13.51 3.25 0.81
CA LEU A 97 -12.99 3.79 -0.44
C LEU A 97 -14.14 4.43 -1.23
N ASP A 98 -13.84 5.49 -1.97
CA ASP A 98 -14.77 6.07 -2.94
C ASP A 98 -14.84 5.24 -4.25
N ALA A 99 -15.62 5.72 -5.22
CA ALA A 99 -15.79 5.06 -6.52
C ALA A 99 -14.49 5.03 -7.37
N ASP A 100 -13.53 5.90 -7.08
CA ASP A 100 -12.22 5.97 -7.73
C ASP A 100 -11.13 5.21 -6.95
N LEU A 101 -11.53 4.40 -5.95
CA LEU A 101 -10.67 3.67 -5.02
C LEU A 101 -9.78 4.57 -4.14
N LYS A 102 -10.13 5.85 -3.97
CA LYS A 102 -9.44 6.73 -3.03
C LYS A 102 -9.87 6.42 -1.60
N LEU A 103 -8.91 6.47 -0.68
CA LEU A 103 -9.13 6.18 0.73
C LEU A 103 -9.87 7.33 1.43
N GLU A 104 -11.03 7.03 2.00
CA GLU A 104 -11.79 7.96 2.85
C GLU A 104 -11.56 7.72 4.33
N ALA A 105 -11.53 6.46 4.78
CA ALA A 105 -11.32 6.11 6.18
C ALA A 105 -10.71 4.72 6.37
N THR A 106 -10.02 4.51 7.49
CA THR A 106 -9.51 3.21 7.93
C THR A 106 -10.06 2.88 9.29
N TYR A 107 -10.56 1.66 9.44
CA TYR A 107 -11.02 1.11 10.71
C TYR A 107 -10.14 -0.07 11.10
N LEU A 108 -9.77 -0.10 12.38
CA LEU A 108 -9.02 -1.20 13.02
C LEU A 108 -9.82 -1.68 14.22
N ASP A 109 -10.15 -2.97 14.28
CA ASP A 109 -11.07 -3.54 15.27
C ASP A 109 -12.38 -2.74 15.41
N GLY A 110 -12.90 -2.23 14.27
CA GLY A 110 -14.13 -1.43 14.23
C GLY A 110 -13.99 -0.02 14.78
N LYS A 111 -12.78 0.42 15.12
CA LYS A 111 -12.48 1.79 15.58
C LYS A 111 -11.85 2.60 14.46
N LEU A 112 -12.31 3.83 14.29
CA LEU A 112 -11.71 4.76 13.33
C LEU A 112 -10.24 5.02 13.69
N GLY A 113 -9.33 4.60 12.81
CA GLY A 113 -7.89 4.82 12.95
C GLY A 113 -7.37 5.95 12.06
N TYR A 114 -8.03 6.20 10.93
CA TYR A 114 -7.70 7.29 10.01
C TYR A 114 -8.96 7.79 9.31
N GLN A 115 -9.03 9.11 9.11
CA GLN A 115 -10.05 9.81 8.33
C GLN A 115 -9.32 10.73 7.36
N ALA A 116 -9.61 10.62 6.06
CA ALA A 116 -9.09 11.54 5.07
C ALA A 116 -9.70 12.94 5.29
N GLU A 117 -8.86 13.96 5.15
CA GLU A 117 -9.32 15.34 5.08
C GLU A 117 -10.10 15.56 3.77
N ALA A 118 -11.15 16.39 3.83
CA ALA A 118 -12.06 16.66 2.71
C ALA A 118 -11.43 17.56 1.64
#